data_AF-A0A920UL00-F1
#
_entry.id   AF-A0A920UL00-F1
#
_cell.length_a   1.000
_cell.length_b   1.000
_cell.length_c   1.000
_cell.angle_alpha   90.00
_cell.angle_beta   90.00
_cell.angle_gamma   90.00
#
_symmetry.space_group_name_H-M   'P 1'
#
loop_
_entity.id
_entity.type
_entity.pdbx_description
1 polymer ?
#
loop_
_entity_poly.entity_id
_entity_poly.type
_entity_poly.pdbx_seq_one_letter_code
_entity_poly.pdbx_strand_id
1 'polypeptide(L)'
;MGYRYSSRKTGYVVTDMVKKIEEGVVKSMYITGENPLLSEPDLHHAEDVFKQLEFLVVQDLFLHETAQIADVVLPAASFAEKDGNFTNSERRVQRVRKTINPVGNSKADWLILQEIANKIINKLSLDINNQFNYKNPSEIWEKWLC
;
A
#
# COMPACT_ATOMS: atom_id res chain seq x y z
N MET A 1 18.18 -18.58 10.27
CA MET A 1 16.72 -18.56 10.10
C MET A 1 16.43 -17.87 8.77
N GLY A 2 16.30 -18.64 7.68
CA GLY A 2 16.25 -18.06 6.33
C GLY A 2 14.83 -17.63 5.96
N TYR A 3 14.62 -16.34 5.76
CA TYR A 3 13.42 -15.86 5.08
C TYR A 3 13.43 -16.43 3.65
N ARG A 4 12.48 -17.32 3.34
CA ARG A 4 12.24 -17.78 1.97
C ARG A 4 11.72 -16.59 1.17
N TYR A 5 12.63 -15.89 0.49
CA TYR A 5 12.26 -14.85 -0.45
C TYR A 5 11.35 -15.42 -1.53
N SER A 6 10.38 -14.59 -1.92
CA SER A 6 9.71 -14.55 -3.22
C SER A 6 10.65 -14.96 -4.36
N SER A 7 10.11 -15.49 -5.46
CA SER A 7 10.89 -15.92 -6.64
C SER A 7 12.00 -14.90 -6.97
N ARG A 8 13.22 -15.34 -7.32
CA ARG A 8 14.36 -14.45 -7.67
C ARG A 8 14.13 -13.57 -8.92
N LYS A 9 12.89 -13.46 -9.42
CA LYS A 9 12.52 -12.63 -10.56
C LYS A 9 12.15 -11.23 -10.05
N THR A 10 12.73 -10.22 -10.68
CA THR A 10 12.38 -8.82 -10.43
C THR A 10 10.90 -8.59 -10.75
N GLY A 11 10.20 -7.85 -9.89
CA GLY A 11 8.83 -7.41 -10.16
C GLY A 11 8.78 -6.35 -11.27
N TYR A 12 7.58 -6.02 -11.74
CA TYR A 12 7.37 -4.96 -12.72
C TYR A 12 7.53 -3.58 -12.07
N VAL A 13 8.02 -2.60 -12.82
CA VAL A 13 7.90 -1.17 -12.47
C VAL A 13 6.52 -0.65 -12.87
N VAL A 14 6.06 0.46 -12.29
CA VAL A 14 4.69 0.98 -12.51
C VAL A 14 4.33 1.12 -14.00
N THR A 15 5.23 1.67 -14.81
CA THR A 15 5.03 1.85 -16.26
C THR A 15 4.87 0.53 -17.01
N ASP A 16 5.51 -0.54 -16.52
CA ASP A 16 5.35 -1.87 -17.08
C ASP A 16 4.09 -2.55 -16.55
N MET A 17 3.69 -2.28 -15.30
CA MET A 17 2.45 -2.81 -14.74
C MET A 17 1.24 -2.38 -15.57
N VAL A 18 1.18 -1.13 -16.02
CA VAL A 18 0.10 -0.63 -16.90
C VAL A 18 -0.02 -1.50 -18.16
N LYS A 19 1.08 -1.71 -18.89
CA LYS A 19 1.10 -2.61 -20.06
C LYS A 19 0.72 -4.05 -19.70
N LYS A 20 1.13 -4.53 -18.52
CA LYS A 20 0.77 -5.88 -18.05
C LYS A 20 -0.70 -6.02 -17.66
N ILE A 21 -1.40 -4.93 -17.35
CA ILE A 21 -2.86 -4.94 -17.20
C ILE A 21 -3.50 -5.20 -18.56
N GLU A 22 -3.07 -4.47 -19.60
CA GLU A 22 -3.58 -4.64 -20.97
C GLU A 22 -3.34 -6.05 -21.52
N GLU A 23 -2.18 -6.63 -21.21
CA GLU A 23 -1.86 -8.02 -21.57
C GLU A 23 -2.65 -9.06 -20.76
N GLY A 24 -3.45 -8.64 -19.77
CA GLY A 24 -4.20 -9.52 -18.86
C GLY A 24 -3.33 -10.29 -17.85
N VAL A 25 -2.07 -9.89 -17.69
CA VAL A 25 -1.10 -10.50 -16.76
C VAL A 25 -1.29 -9.99 -15.34
N VAL A 26 -1.43 -8.67 -15.18
CA VAL A 26 -1.77 -8.03 -13.90
C VAL A 26 -3.29 -7.92 -13.82
N LYS A 27 -3.89 -8.72 -12.95
CA LYS A 27 -5.35 -8.78 -12.75
C LYS A 27 -5.84 -7.98 -11.56
N SER A 28 -4.96 -7.71 -10.60
CA SER A 28 -5.34 -6.99 -9.40
C SER A 28 -4.22 -6.07 -8.95
N MET A 29 -4.60 -4.95 -8.36
CA MET A 29 -3.66 -3.95 -7.86
C MET A 29 -4.11 -3.40 -6.51
N TYR A 30 -3.14 -3.16 -5.64
CA TYR A 30 -3.33 -2.47 -4.37
C TYR A 30 -2.43 -1.24 -4.34
N ILE A 31 -3.05 -0.07 -4.38
CA ILE A 31 -2.41 1.24 -4.46
C ILE A 31 -2.45 1.89 -3.08
N THR A 32 -1.34 2.48 -2.67
CA THR A 32 -1.20 3.13 -1.36
C THR A 32 -0.65 4.54 -1.52
N GLY A 33 -1.44 5.56 -1.20
CA GLY A 33 -1.01 6.96 -1.18
C GLY A 33 -0.59 7.53 -2.54
N GLU A 34 -1.16 7.04 -3.63
CA GLU A 34 -0.77 7.38 -5.00
C GLU A 34 -2.00 7.50 -5.91
N ASN A 35 -1.91 8.38 -6.91
CA ASN A 35 -2.94 8.63 -7.90
C ASN A 35 -2.39 8.39 -9.32
N PRO A 36 -2.21 7.12 -9.75
CA PRO A 36 -1.56 6.83 -11.03
C PRO A 36 -2.33 7.39 -12.23
N LEU A 37 -3.65 7.54 -12.16
CA LEU A 37 -4.39 8.17 -13.27
C LEU A 37 -3.86 9.57 -13.53
N LEU A 38 -3.63 10.38 -12.49
CA LEU A 38 -3.11 11.74 -12.64
C LEU A 38 -1.64 11.80 -13.11
N SER A 39 -0.85 10.78 -12.78
CA SER A 39 0.58 10.73 -13.07
C SER A 39 0.92 10.14 -14.43
N GLU A 40 -0.03 9.47 -15.09
CA GLU A 40 0.15 8.93 -16.44
C GLU A 40 0.03 10.05 -17.50
N PRO A 41 0.90 10.07 -18.53
CA PRO A 41 0.90 11.12 -19.54
C PRO A 41 -0.35 11.12 -20.43
N ASP A 42 -1.07 9.98 -20.51
CA ASP A 42 -2.37 9.86 -21.18
C ASP A 42 -3.44 9.34 -20.21
N LEU A 43 -4.19 10.28 -19.63
CA LEU A 43 -5.25 10.06 -18.65
C LEU A 43 -6.35 9.12 -19.14
N HIS A 44 -6.81 9.29 -20.38
CA HIS A 44 -7.94 8.50 -20.90
C HIS A 44 -7.52 7.06 -21.13
N HIS A 45 -6.34 6.88 -21.73
CA HIS A 45 -5.75 5.55 -21.87
C HIS A 45 -5.55 4.88 -20.51
N ALA A 46 -4.97 5.57 -19.54
CA ALA A 46 -4.75 5.02 -18.21
C ALA A 46 -6.07 4.61 -17.53
N GLU A 47 -7.13 5.42 -17.62
CA GLU A 47 -8.42 5.08 -17.03
C GLU A 47 -9.01 3.81 -17.66
N ASP A 48 -8.98 3.68 -18.99
CA ASP A 48 -9.46 2.51 -19.71
C ASP A 48 -8.65 1.25 -19.39
N VAL A 49 -7.33 1.38 -19.20
CA VAL A 49 -6.47 0.28 -18.78
C VAL A 49 -6.78 -0.16 -17.35
N PHE A 50 -6.87 0.77 -16.41
CA PHE A 50 -7.12 0.42 -15.00
C PHE A 50 -8.51 -0.22 -14.79
N LYS A 51 -9.50 0.13 -15.61
CA LYS A 51 -10.82 -0.54 -15.63
C LYS A 51 -10.78 -2.00 -16.09
N GLN A 52 -9.68 -2.46 -16.70
CA GLN A 52 -9.50 -3.87 -17.07
C GLN A 52 -9.04 -4.74 -15.90
N LEU A 53 -8.61 -4.15 -14.78
CA LEU A 53 -8.31 -4.89 -13.56
C LEU A 53 -9.57 -5.63 -13.09
N GLU A 54 -9.39 -6.88 -12.68
CA GLU A 54 -10.45 -7.69 -12.05
C GLU A 54 -10.70 -7.24 -10.60
N PHE A 55 -9.72 -6.60 -9.96
CA PHE A 55 -9.86 -6.08 -8.60
C PHE A 55 -8.85 -4.96 -8.29
N LEU A 56 -9.36 -3.79 -7.88
CA LEU A 56 -8.57 -2.62 -7.52
C LEU A 56 -8.86 -2.17 -6.09
N VAL A 57 -7.81 -2.13 -5.26
CA VAL A 57 -7.86 -1.56 -3.91
C VAL A 57 -7.07 -0.27 -3.87
N VAL A 58 -7.66 0.79 -3.36
CA VAL A 58 -6.98 2.07 -3.11
C VAL A 58 -7.01 2.39 -1.63
N GLN A 59 -5.84 2.57 -1.03
CA GLN A 59 -5.68 3.10 0.32
C GLN A 59 -5.16 4.52 0.22
N ASP A 60 -6.02 5.47 0.57
CA ASP A 60 -5.67 6.89 0.50
C ASP A 60 -6.43 7.69 1.58
N LEU A 61 -5.98 8.92 1.80
CA LEU A 61 -6.61 9.93 2.63
C LEU A 61 -7.82 10.56 1.93
N PHE A 62 -7.79 10.68 0.60
CA PHE A 62 -8.81 11.36 -0.18
C PHE A 62 -9.40 10.49 -1.30
N LEU A 63 -10.65 10.77 -1.68
CA LEU A 63 -11.30 10.14 -2.83
C LEU A 63 -10.95 10.88 -4.13
N HIS A 64 -9.77 10.58 -4.68
CA HIS A 64 -9.27 11.10 -5.96
C HIS A 64 -9.66 10.19 -7.15
N GLU A 65 -9.24 10.55 -8.36
CA GLU A 65 -9.65 9.92 -9.62
C GLU A 65 -9.43 8.40 -9.64
N THR A 66 -8.23 7.92 -9.27
CA THR A 66 -7.99 6.47 -9.16
C THR A 66 -8.85 5.81 -8.07
N ALA A 67 -9.08 6.48 -6.94
CA ALA A 67 -9.91 5.93 -5.87
C ALA A 67 -11.39 5.83 -6.27
N GLN A 68 -11.87 6.70 -7.17
CA GLN A 68 -13.26 6.68 -7.64
C GLN A 68 -13.59 5.48 -8.53
N ILE A 69 -12.59 4.89 -9.20
CA ILE A 69 -12.76 3.68 -10.02
C ILE A 69 -12.40 2.39 -9.28
N ALA A 70 -11.99 2.47 -8.01
CA ALA A 70 -11.57 1.31 -7.22
C ALA A 70 -12.76 0.50 -6.70
N ASP A 71 -12.61 -0.83 -6.65
CA ASP A 71 -13.60 -1.72 -6.04
C ASP A 71 -13.67 -1.54 -4.52
N VAL A 72 -12.54 -1.22 -3.89
CA VAL A 72 -12.43 -1.00 -2.45
C VAL A 72 -11.57 0.22 -2.17
N VAL A 73 -12.10 1.14 -1.37
CA VAL A 73 -11.35 2.27 -0.81
C VAL A 73 -11.14 2.07 0.68
N LEU A 74 -9.88 2.13 1.13
CA LEU A 74 -9.49 1.97 2.52
C LEU A 74 -9.00 3.32 3.08
N PRO A 75 -9.67 3.90 4.10
CA PRO A 75 -9.34 5.23 4.58
C PRO A 75 -8.02 5.24 5.36
N ALA A 76 -7.00 5.88 4.79
CA ALA A 76 -5.70 6.07 5.42
C ALA A 76 -5.69 7.30 6.33
N ALA A 77 -4.95 7.22 7.44
CA ALA A 77 -4.72 8.35 8.33
C ALA A 77 -3.60 9.26 7.78
N SER A 78 -3.79 10.57 7.91
CA SER A 78 -2.79 11.60 7.59
C SER A 78 -1.56 11.51 8.50
N PHE A 79 -0.51 12.26 8.18
CA PHE A 79 0.70 12.34 9.01
C PHE A 79 0.43 12.89 10.42
N ALA A 80 -0.61 13.71 10.61
CA ALA A 80 -0.95 14.29 11.91
C ALA A 80 -1.68 13.30 12.84
N GLU A 81 -2.22 12.21 12.28
CA GLU A 81 -3.06 11.23 12.98
C GLU A 81 -2.29 9.97 13.40
N LYS A 82 -1.03 9.84 12.95
CA LYS A 82 -0.21 8.63 13.15
C LYS A 82 1.22 8.95 13.54
N ASP A 83 1.84 8.00 14.22
CA ASP A 83 3.26 7.98 14.51
C ASP A 83 4.04 7.35 13.34
N GLY A 84 5.18 7.92 12.98
CA GLY A 84 6.02 7.41 11.90
C GLY A 84 7.32 8.16 11.71
N ASN A 85 7.99 7.96 10.58
CA ASN A 85 9.15 8.72 10.18
C ASN A 85 9.06 9.06 8.69
N PHE A 86 9.66 10.17 8.29
CA PHE A 86 9.93 10.49 6.89
C PHE A 86 11.43 10.61 6.67
N THR A 87 11.93 10.08 5.56
CA THR A 87 13.29 10.34 5.10
C THR A 87 13.23 11.34 3.96
N ASN A 88 13.85 12.51 4.14
CA ASN A 88 13.84 13.55 3.11
C ASN A 88 15.00 13.40 2.11
N SER A 89 15.07 14.29 1.12
CA SER A 89 16.07 14.25 0.04
C SER A 89 17.53 14.45 0.51
N GLU A 90 17.77 15.09 1.66
CA GLU A 90 19.11 15.18 2.27
C GLU A 90 19.48 13.93 3.10
N ARG A 91 18.64 12.88 3.05
CA ARG A 91 18.78 11.61 3.78
C ARG A 91 18.58 11.76 5.30
N ARG A 92 17.92 12.82 5.76
CA ARG A 92 17.57 13.00 7.16
C ARG A 92 16.30 12.24 7.49
N VAL A 93 16.38 11.36 8.49
CA VAL A 93 15.22 10.73 9.12
C VAL A 93 14.59 11.72 10.09
N GLN A 94 13.33 12.04 9.87
CA GLN A 94 12.55 12.97 10.67
C GLN A 94 11.40 12.24 11.35
N ARG A 95 11.30 12.39 12.67
CA ARG A 95 10.26 11.74 13.48
C ARG A 95 8.93 12.48 13.35
N VAL A 96 7.90 11.76 12.93
CA VAL A 96 6.50 12.19 12.94
C VAL A 96 5.83 11.68 14.21
N ARG A 97 5.15 12.58 14.92
CA ARG A 97 4.37 12.25 16.12
C ARG A 97 2.90 12.50 15.85
N LYS A 98 2.06 11.60 16.33
CA LYS A 98 0.60 11.80 16.32
C LYS A 98 0.25 13.06 17.13
N THR A 99 -0.52 13.96 16.51
CA THR A 99 -0.97 15.23 17.10
C THR A 99 -2.49 15.25 17.31
N ILE A 100 -3.24 14.58 16.45
CA ILE A 100 -4.70 14.45 16.55
C ILE A 100 -5.12 12.98 16.47
N ASN A 101 -6.35 12.67 16.89
CA ASN A 101 -6.89 11.32 16.72
C ASN A 101 -7.29 11.06 15.26
N PRO A 102 -7.21 9.81 14.78
CA PRO A 102 -7.74 9.44 13.48
C PRO A 102 -9.19 9.87 13.30
N VAL A 103 -9.51 10.46 12.17
CA VAL A 103 -10.83 10.95 11.79
C VAL A 103 -11.67 9.82 11.21
N GLY A 104 -12.88 9.66 11.73
CA GLY A 104 -13.81 8.62 11.28
C GLY A 104 -13.23 7.23 11.50
N ASN A 105 -13.19 6.43 10.43
CA ASN A 105 -12.64 5.07 10.44
C ASN A 105 -11.21 5.00 9.90
N SER A 106 -10.52 6.14 9.75
CA SER A 106 -9.15 6.16 9.22
C SER A 106 -8.20 5.40 10.16
N LYS A 107 -7.21 4.74 9.55
CA LYS A 107 -6.18 3.99 10.28
C LYS A 107 -4.81 4.31 9.70
N ALA A 108 -3.77 4.19 10.52
CA ALA A 108 -2.40 4.27 10.03
C ALA A 108 -2.14 3.16 8.99
N ASP A 109 -1.38 3.47 7.94
CA ASP A 109 -1.17 2.58 6.79
C ASP A 109 -0.65 1.20 7.19
N TRP A 110 0.31 1.17 8.12
CA TRP A 110 0.90 -0.06 8.62
C TRP A 110 -0.13 -0.96 9.30
N LEU A 111 -1.13 -0.38 9.96
CA LEU A 111 -2.18 -1.13 10.63
C LEU A 111 -3.17 -1.71 9.62
N ILE A 112 -3.52 -0.94 8.57
CA ILE A 112 -4.37 -1.44 7.47
C ILE A 112 -3.68 -2.63 6.80
N LEU A 113 -2.41 -2.47 6.43
CA LEU A 113 -1.62 -3.53 5.80
C LEU A 113 -1.53 -4.79 6.70
N GLN A 114 -1.28 -4.59 8.00
CA GLN A 114 -1.24 -5.67 8.97
C GLN A 114 -2.59 -6.40 9.09
N GLU A 115 -3.70 -5.67 9.17
CA GLU A 115 -5.04 -6.28 9.26
C GLU A 115 -5.39 -7.08 8.00
N ILE A 116 -5.08 -6.56 6.81
CA ILE A 116 -5.27 -7.27 5.53
C ILE A 116 -4.42 -8.53 5.50
N ALA A 117 -3.13 -8.42 5.83
CA ALA A 117 -2.22 -9.55 5.85
C ALA A 117 -2.76 -10.65 6.80
N ASN A 118 -3.13 -10.30 8.03
CA ASN A 118 -3.68 -11.25 9.00
C ASN A 118 -4.97 -11.91 8.51
N LYS A 119 -5.86 -11.17 7.83
CA LYS A 119 -7.06 -11.76 7.22
C LYS A 119 -6.70 -12.77 6.12
N ILE A 120 -5.73 -12.46 5.25
CA ILE A 120 -5.28 -13.35 4.18
C ILE A 120 -4.62 -14.61 4.75
N ILE A 121 -3.72 -14.44 5.73
CA ILE A 121 -3.02 -15.53 6.41
C ILE A 121 -4.02 -16.51 7.03
N ASN A 122 -5.00 -15.99 7.76
CA ASN A 122 -6.02 -16.81 8.40
C ASN A 122 -6.93 -17.48 7.37
N LYS A 123 -7.33 -16.77 6.31
CA LYS A 123 -8.22 -17.30 5.27
C LYS A 123 -7.56 -18.41 4.45
N LEU A 124 -6.25 -18.31 4.22
CA LEU A 124 -5.47 -19.24 3.42
C LEU A 124 -4.65 -20.23 4.26
N SER A 125 -4.79 -20.20 5.59
CA SER A 125 -4.03 -21.04 6.54
C SER A 125 -2.51 -21.02 6.28
N LEU A 126 -1.95 -19.83 6.03
CA LEU A 126 -0.53 -19.69 5.71
C LEU A 126 0.33 -19.77 6.98
N ASP A 127 1.36 -20.60 6.97
CA ASP A 127 2.38 -20.62 8.02
C ASP A 127 3.47 -19.59 7.73
N ILE A 128 3.33 -18.39 8.32
CA ILE A 128 4.28 -17.29 8.13
C ILE A 128 4.90 -16.77 9.43
N ASN A 129 5.02 -17.59 10.47
CA ASN A 129 5.75 -17.27 11.71
C ASN A 129 5.35 -15.92 12.35
N ASN A 130 4.07 -15.56 12.34
CA ASN A 130 3.54 -14.34 12.96
C ASN A 130 4.20 -13.02 12.48
N GLN A 131 4.53 -12.94 11.18
CA GLN A 131 5.27 -11.80 10.59
C GLN A 131 4.57 -10.43 10.68
N PHE A 132 3.24 -10.39 10.84
CA PHE A 132 2.42 -9.17 10.85
C PHE A 132 1.72 -8.95 12.20
N ASN A 133 2.46 -9.04 13.30
CA ASN A 133 1.92 -8.81 14.65
C ASN A 133 2.68 -7.71 15.38
N TYR A 134 2.60 -6.49 14.83
CA TYR A 134 3.16 -5.28 15.40
C TYR A 134 2.14 -4.53 16.24
N LYS A 135 2.56 -4.07 17.41
CA LYS A 135 1.72 -3.28 18.33
C LYS A 135 1.83 -1.78 18.09
N ASN A 136 2.96 -1.33 17.58
CA ASN A 136 3.28 0.07 17.35
C ASN A 136 4.34 0.19 16.24
N PRO A 137 4.50 1.37 15.61
CA PRO A 137 5.46 1.55 14.53
C PRO A 137 6.93 1.42 14.96
N SER A 138 7.26 1.49 16.25
CA SER A 138 8.63 1.33 16.73
C SER A 138 9.12 -0.11 16.56
N GLU A 139 8.25 -1.12 16.77
CA GLU A 139 8.61 -2.53 16.53
C GLU A 139 8.96 -2.80 15.05
N ILE A 140 8.29 -2.10 14.13
CA ILE A 140 8.60 -2.15 12.68
C ILE A 140 9.95 -1.49 12.42
N TRP A 141 10.18 -0.32 13.03
CA TRP A 141 11.42 0.43 12.90
C TRP A 141 12.65 -0.34 13.40
N GLU A 142 12.54 -1.01 14.54
CA GLU A 142 13.61 -1.83 15.11
C GLU A 142 14.00 -2.97 14.17
N LYS A 143 13.04 -3.62 13.52
CA LYS A 143 13.33 -4.65 12.51
C LYS A 143 14.01 -4.11 11.26
N TRP A 144 13.76 -2.86 10.90
CA TRP A 144 14.36 -2.23 9.71
C TRP A 144 15.83 -1.85 9.92
N LEU A 145 16.26 -1.67 11.17
CA LEU A 145 17.64 -1.35 11.53
C LEU A 145 18.57 -2.58 11.66
N CYS A 146 18.01 -3.80 11.67
CA CYS A 146 18.75 -5.06 11.78
C CYS A 146 18.94 -5.72 10.42
#